data_AF-G7TJR0-F1
#
_entry.id   AF-G7TJR0-F1
#
_cell.length_a   1.000
_cell.length_b   1.000
_cell.length_c   1.000
_cell.angle_alpha   90.00
_cell.angle_beta   90.00
_cell.angle_gamma   90.00
#
_symmetry.space_group_name_H-M   'P 1'
#
loop_
_entity.id
_entity.type
_entity.pdbx_description
1 polymer ?
#
loop_
_entity_poly.entity_id
_entity_poly.type
_entity_poly.pdbx_seq_one_letter_code
_entity_poly.pdbx_strand_id
1 'polypeptide(L)' 'MQIESIEIKNFRLFRNAKLTHVPRLCVLVGANGTAKSTLFDLFSFLKDALSMNVGKAIAKRGGYREVASRHACQ' A
#
# COMPACT_ATOMS: atom_id res chain seq x y z
N MET A 1 -1.17 -16.43 -7.05
CA MET A 1 -1.12 -15.46 -8.17
C MET A 1 0.17 -14.67 -8.03
N GLN A 2 0.95 -14.51 -9.10
CA GLN A 2 2.18 -13.69 -9.07
C GLN A 2 1.80 -12.22 -9.27
N ILE A 3 2.44 -11.33 -8.53
CA ILE A 3 2.28 -9.89 -8.72
C ILE A 3 3.34 -9.47 -9.74
N GLU A 4 2.92 -8.91 -10.88
CA GLU A 4 3.85 -8.48 -11.94
C GLU A 4 4.27 -7.02 -11.78
N SER A 5 3.34 -6.18 -11.35
CA SER A 5 3.59 -4.76 -11.09
C SER A 5 2.59 -4.19 -10.09
N ILE A 6 3.01 -3.12 -9.41
CA ILE A 6 2.19 -2.36 -8.45
C ILE A 6 2.49 -0.89 -8.66
N GLU A 7 1.45 -0.08 -8.81
CA GLU A 7 1.53 1.38 -8.77
C GLU A 7 0.76 1.88 -7.54
N ILE A 8 1.43 2.70 -6.73
CA ILE A 8 0.92 3.22 -5.47
C ILE A 8 0.90 4.74 -5.56
N LYS A 9 -0.29 5.31 -5.35
CA LYS A 9 -0.48 6.76 -5.27
C LYS A 9 -1.22 7.12 -4.00
N ASN A 10 -0.68 8.12 -3.29
CA ASN A 10 -1.30 8.72 -2.11
C ASN A 10 -1.75 7.72 -1.04
N PHE A 11 -0.94 6.70 -0.76
CA PHE A 11 -1.18 5.69 0.27
C PHE A 11 -0.17 5.83 1.42
N ARG A 12 -0.63 6.38 2.55
CA ARG A 12 0.15 6.60 3.77
C ARG A 12 1.49 7.32 3.49
N LEU A 13 2.63 6.64 3.62
CA LEU A 13 3.94 7.23 3.34
C LEU A 13 4.28 7.27 1.84
N PHE A 14 3.61 6.48 1.01
CA PHE A 14 3.82 6.45 -0.44
C PHE A 14 2.99 7.53 -1.13
N ARG A 15 3.65 8.59 -1.61
CA ARG A 15 3.01 9.59 -2.48
C ARG A 15 2.89 9.09 -3.91
N ASN A 16 4.00 8.61 -4.47
CA ASN A 16 4.07 8.01 -5.79
C ASN A 16 5.18 6.96 -5.77
N ALA A 17 4.82 5.69 -5.92
CA ALA A 17 5.78 4.59 -5.98
C ALA A 17 5.32 3.57 -7.01
N LYS A 18 6.27 3.00 -7.75
CA LYS A 18 6.00 1.99 -8.77
C LYS A 18 7.00 0.85 -8.63
N LEU A 19 6.50 -0.36 -8.48
CA LEU A 19 7.27 -1.60 -8.56
C LEU A 19 6.90 -2.28 -9.85
N THR A 20 7.88 -2.48 -10.74
CA THR A 20 7.71 -3.18 -12.02
C THR A 20 8.60 -4.41 -12.04
N HIS A 21 8.19 -5.45 -12.77
CA HIS A 21 8.95 -6.68 -12.94
C HIS A 21 9.26 -7.35 -11.60
N VAL A 22 8.24 -7.50 -10.75
CA VAL A 22 8.42 -8.08 -9.42
C VAL A 22 8.75 -9.58 -9.55
N PRO A 23 9.93 -10.02 -9.10
CA PRO A 23 10.34 -11.42 -9.22
C PRO A 23 9.55 -12.31 -8.26
N ARG A 24 9.55 -13.63 -8.51
CA ARG A 24 8.91 -14.62 -7.63
C ARG A 24 9.45 -14.60 -6.19
N LEU A 25 10.72 -14.23 -6.03
CA LEU A 25 11.34 -13.95 -4.74
C LEU A 25 11.76 -12.49 -4.71
N CYS A 26 11.02 -11.68 -3.94
CA CYS A 26 11.33 -10.27 -3.72
C CYS A 26 11.66 -10.07 -2.22
N VAL A 27 12.82 -9.50 -1.93
CA VAL A 27 13.25 -9.17 -0.56
C VAL A 27 13.19 -7.65 -0.39
N LEU A 28 12.44 -7.17 0.60
CA LEU A 28 12.38 -5.76 0.95
C LEU A 28 13.40 -5.41 2.02
N VAL A 29 14.34 -4.53 1.70
CA VAL A 29 15.41 -4.06 2.61
C VAL A 29 15.32 -2.55 2.81
N GLY A 30 15.69 -2.07 4.00
CA GLY A 30 15.92 -0.64 4.28
C GLY A 30 16.06 -0.37 5.78
N ALA A 31 16.24 0.88 6.19
CA ALA A 31 16.27 1.27 7.59
C ALA A 31 14.89 1.19 8.28
N ASN A 32 14.85 1.28 9.61
CA ASN A 32 13.58 1.38 10.34
C ASN A 32 12.86 2.69 9.95
N GLY A 33 11.53 2.63 9.80
CA GLY A 33 10.73 3.79 9.40
C GLY A 33 10.66 4.06 7.88
N THR A 34 11.36 3.31 7.03
CA THR A 34 11.34 3.52 5.57
C THR A 34 10.14 2.89 4.85
N ALA A 35 8.96 2.89 5.47
CA ALA A 35 7.70 2.41 4.89
C ALA A 35 7.61 0.91 4.51
N LYS A 36 8.52 0.03 5.01
CA LYS A 36 8.40 -1.43 4.80
C LYS A 36 7.07 -1.98 5.28
N SER A 37 6.67 -1.69 6.53
CA SER A 37 5.37 -2.10 7.08
C SER A 37 4.20 -1.50 6.32
N THR A 38 4.36 -0.31 5.74
CA THR A 38 3.35 0.33 4.89
C THR A 38 3.12 -0.46 3.60
N LEU A 39 4.15 -1.05 3.01
CA LEU A 39 3.98 -1.89 1.82
C LEU A 39 3.24 -3.20 2.17
N PHE A 40 3.52 -3.79 3.33
CA PHE A 40 2.75 -4.95 3.80
C PHE A 40 1.28 -4.60 4.07
N ASP A 41 0.99 -3.44 4.65
CA ASP A 41 -0.39 -2.96 4.84
C ASP A 41 -1.09 -2.69 3.50
N LEU A 42 -0.38 -2.24 2.47
CA LEU A 42 -0.94 -2.10 1.12
C LEU A 42 -1.45 -3.45 0.59
N PHE A 43 -0.69 -4.53 0.73
CA PHE A 43 -1.15 -5.86 0.33
C PHE A 43 -2.35 -6.33 1.14
N SER A 44 -2.35 -6.08 2.45
CA SER A 44 -3.52 -6.38 3.28
C SER A 44 -4.72 -5.54 2.88
N PHE A 45 -4.53 -4.29 2.45
CA PHE A 45 -5.59 -3.41 2.00
C PHE A 45 -6.21 -3.91 0.71
N LEU A 46 -5.38 -4.29 -0.26
CA LEU A 46 -5.84 -4.88 -1.52
C LEU A 46 -6.63 -6.16 -1.26
N LYS A 47 -6.15 -7.03 -0.36
CA LYS A 47 -6.89 -8.23 0.07
C LYS A 47 -8.25 -7.88 0.65
N ASP A 48 -8.29 -6.99 1.65
CA ASP A 48 -9.53 -6.59 2.32
C ASP A 48 -10.52 -5.93 1.34
N ALA A 49 -10.02 -5.08 0.43
CA ALA A 49 -10.82 -4.39 -0.56
C ALA A 49 -11.47 -5.35 -1.56
N LEU A 50 -10.72 -6.38 -2.00
CA LEU A 50 -11.23 -7.42 -2.89
C LEU A 50 -12.22 -8.36 -2.18
N SER A 51 -12.00 -8.67 -0.90
CA SER A 51 -12.89 -9.58 -0.15
C SER A 51 -14.17 -8.91 0.35
N MET A 52 -14.11 -7.65 0.78
CA MET A 52 -15.21 -7.00 1.52
C MET A 52 -15.67 -5.67 0.94
N ASN A 53 -15.02 -5.15 -0.10
CA ASN A 53 -15.11 -3.80 -0.69
C ASN A 53 -14.18 -2.73 -0.06
N VAL A 54 -13.93 -1.69 -0.87
CA VAL A 54 -13.01 -0.59 -0.54
C VAL A 54 -13.46 0.21 0.68
N GLY A 55 -14.76 0.50 0.81
CA GLY A 55 -15.29 1.28 1.93
C GLY A 55 -15.04 0.60 3.28
N LYS A 56 -15.30 -0.71 3.36
CA LYS A 56 -15.01 -1.50 4.57
C LYS A 56 -13.51 -1.62 4.83
N ALA A 57 -12.69 -1.79 3.78
CA ALA A 57 -11.24 -1.86 3.90
C ALA A 57 -10.62 -0.55 4.42
N ILE A 58 -11.18 0.60 4.03
CA ILE A 58 -10.81 1.92 4.53
C ILE A 58 -11.29 2.11 5.99
N ALA A 59 -12.54 1.74 6.29
CA ALA A 59 -13.09 1.86 7.64
C ALA A 59 -12.29 1.06 8.68
N LYS A 60 -11.87 -0.16 8.33
CA LYS A 60 -11.00 -1.01 9.15
C LYS A 60 -9.66 -0.36 9.50
N ARG A 61 -9.20 0.61 8.71
CA ARG A 61 -7.94 1.36 8.89
C ARG A 61 -8.12 2.70 9.59
N GLY A 62 -9.32 3.00 10.10
CA GLY A 62 -9.61 4.27 10.78
C GLY A 62 -10.13 5.37 9.85
N GLY A 63 -10.50 5.03 8.61
CA GLY A 63 -11.08 5.97 7.65
C GLY A 63 -10.08 6.51 6.62
N TYR A 64 -10.57 7.34 5.69
CA TYR A 64 -9.79 7.78 4.53
C TYR A 64 -8.54 8.58 4.91
N ARG A 65 -8.61 9.44 5.94
CA ARG A 65 -7.48 10.28 6.37
C ARG A 65 -6.28 9.48 6.87
N GLU A 66 -6.49 8.27 7.39
CA GLU A 66 -5.42 7.39 7.87
C GLU A 66 -4.75 6.59 6.74
N VAL A 67 -5.45 6.44 5.62
CA VAL A 67 -4.99 5.73 4.44
C VAL A 67 -4.37 6.68 3.43
N ALA A 68 -4.91 7.89 3.29
CA ALA A 68 -4.40 8.91 2.39
C ALA A 68 -3.01 9.42 2.84
N SER A 69 -2.14 9.73 1.88
CA SER A 69 -0.84 10.30 2.21
C SER A 69 -0.99 11.72 2.76
N ARG A 70 -0.30 12.00 3.88
CA ARG A 70 -0.28 13.32 4.49
C ARG A 70 0.42 14.27 3.51
N HIS A 71 -0.26 15.37 3.15
CA HIS A 71 0.18 16.36 2.15
C HIS A 71 0.16 15.89 0.67
N ALA A 72 -0.70 14.94 0.32
CA ALA A 72 -0.92 14.53 -1.08
C ALA A 72 -1.59 15.59 -1.97
N CYS A 73 -2.20 16.62 -1.38
CA CYS A 73 -2.76 17.76 -2.08
C CYS A 73 -1.72 18.89 -2.06
N GLN A 74 -0.86 18.91 -3.08
CA GLN A 74 -0.08 20.06 -3.54
C GLN A 74 -0.21 20.13 -5.05
#